data_AF-A0AAV5VYU4-F1
#
_entry.id   AF-A0AAV5VYU4-F1
#
_cell.length_a   1.000
_cell.length_b   1.000
_cell.length_c   1.000
_cell.angle_alpha   90.00
_cell.angle_beta   90.00
_cell.angle_gamma   90.00
#
_symmetry.space_group_name_H-M   'P 1'
#
loop_
_entity.id
_entity.type
_entity.pdbx_description
1 polymer ?
#
loop_
_entity_poly.entity_id
_entity_poly.type
_entity_poly.pdbx_seq_one_letter_code
_entity_poly.pdbx_strand_id
1 'polypeptide(L)'
;LQVVVMIYDIHLCFFFIAFALFPCQGLFMNGLGVYLGMSAHVTLVVNLTILSAMCAWYTCCLFQRHQHTLPRDHPYKLSEMKILLVYALMNFVMIINPLLLAVTIRDDSHNQRDLLRQSYMAWLLKTPSFKIYTDDNSPLLGPLHFPLTVITFALNTGCSIFFTIHSSRVLKSR
;
A
#
# COMPACT_ATOMS: atom_id res chain seq x y z
N LEU A 1 -3.78 19.90 8.51
CA LEU A 1 -2.76 19.23 7.67
C LEU A 1 -1.61 18.68 8.52
N GLN A 2 -0.91 19.52 9.30
CA GLN A 2 0.21 19.10 10.15
C GLN A 2 -0.15 18.01 11.19
N VAL A 3 -1.31 18.07 11.83
CA VAL A 3 -1.78 17.02 12.77
C VAL A 3 -2.00 15.68 12.06
N VAL A 4 -2.50 15.69 10.81
CA VAL A 4 -2.73 14.48 10.02
C VAL A 4 -1.41 13.88 9.54
N VAL A 5 -0.46 14.73 9.14
CA VAL A 5 0.92 14.31 8.81
C VAL A 5 1.62 13.74 10.04
N MET A 6 1.47 14.36 11.21
CA MET A 6 2.01 13.85 12.47
C MET A 6 1.39 12.51 12.86
N ILE A 7 0.08 12.33 12.72
CA ILE A 7 -0.59 11.04 12.96
C ILE A 7 -0.10 10.00 11.95
N TYR A 8 0.14 10.38 10.70
CA TYR A 8 0.69 9.51 9.66
C TYR A 8 2.14 9.10 9.94
N ASP A 9 2.98 10.02 10.38
CA ASP A 9 4.37 9.76 10.77
C ASP A 9 4.42 8.90 12.04
N ILE A 10 3.56 9.18 13.03
CA ILE A 10 3.38 8.31 14.20
C ILE A 10 2.84 6.94 13.74
N HIS A 11 1.96 6.87 12.75
CA HIS A 11 1.44 5.59 12.29
C HIS A 11 2.53 4.73 11.63
N LEU A 12 3.31 5.32 10.72
CA LEU A 12 4.42 4.68 10.03
C LEU A 12 5.60 4.34 10.95
N CYS A 13 5.93 5.22 11.92
CA CYS A 13 7.08 5.00 12.80
C CYS A 13 6.74 4.18 14.06
N PHE A 14 5.52 4.27 14.60
CA PHE A 14 5.18 3.70 15.91
C PHE A 14 4.49 2.33 15.82
N PHE A 15 3.66 2.11 14.79
CA PHE A 15 3.01 0.81 14.65
C PHE A 15 3.89 -0.20 13.91
N PHE A 16 4.63 0.20 12.88
CA PHE A 16 5.27 -0.77 11.97
C PHE A 16 6.52 -0.25 11.23
N ILE A 17 7.72 -0.53 11.74
CA ILE A 17 8.96 -0.27 10.96
C ILE A 17 9.29 -1.50 10.12
N ALA A 18 8.88 -1.47 8.85
CA ALA A 18 9.17 -2.51 7.87
C ALA A 18 10.50 -2.24 7.17
N PHE A 19 11.45 -3.15 7.35
CA PHE A 19 12.70 -3.13 6.58
C PHE A 19 12.70 -4.31 5.62
N ALA A 20 12.79 -3.99 4.32
CA ALA A 20 13.06 -5.00 3.31
C ALA A 20 14.51 -5.48 3.49
N LEU A 21 14.69 -6.80 3.60
CA LEU A 21 16.01 -7.41 3.57
C LEU A 21 16.47 -7.46 2.11
N PHE A 22 17.63 -6.88 1.85
CA PHE A 22 18.21 -6.78 0.52
C PHE A 22 18.50 -8.18 -0.05
N PRO A 23 18.15 -8.49 -1.32
CA PRO A 23 17.18 -7.84 -2.21
C PRO A 23 15.87 -8.65 -2.22
N CYS A 24 14.86 -8.19 -1.48
CA CYS A 24 13.47 -8.67 -1.54
C CYS A 24 13.17 -10.11 -1.08
N GLN A 25 14.14 -10.84 -0.51
CA GLN A 25 13.91 -12.20 -0.01
C GLN A 25 13.32 -12.26 1.40
N GLY A 26 13.08 -11.11 2.05
CA GLY A 26 12.45 -11.11 3.37
C GLY A 26 12.11 -9.73 3.88
N LEU A 27 11.33 -9.74 4.95
CA LEU A 27 10.85 -8.58 5.69
C LEU A 27 11.10 -8.85 7.18
N PHE A 28 11.63 -7.86 7.90
CA PHE A 28 11.56 -7.90 9.35
C PHE A 28 10.85 -6.66 9.89
N MET A 29 10.19 -6.85 11.02
CA MET A 29 9.25 -5.88 11.59
C MET A 29 9.58 -5.65 13.05
N ASN A 30 9.75 -4.38 13.39
CA ASN A 30 9.84 -3.89 14.76
C ASN A 30 8.75 -2.82 14.93
N GLY A 31 7.73 -3.09 15.74
CA GLY A 31 6.61 -2.18 15.93
C GLY A 31 5.51 -2.75 16.82
N LEU A 32 4.52 -1.91 17.16
CA LEU A 32 3.45 -2.26 18.08
C LEU A 32 2.68 -3.52 17.69
N GLY A 33 2.42 -3.75 16.39
CA GLY A 33 1.74 -4.99 15.97
C GLY A 33 2.54 -6.25 16.31
N VAL A 34 3.86 -6.18 16.24
CA VAL A 34 4.74 -7.28 16.63
C VAL A 34 4.76 -7.45 18.16
N TYR A 35 4.77 -6.35 18.92
CA TYR A 35 4.61 -6.40 20.38
C TYR A 35 3.26 -6.99 20.82
N LEU A 36 2.21 -6.80 20.00
CA LEU A 36 0.90 -7.43 20.19
C LEU A 36 0.85 -8.89 19.70
N GLY A 37 1.97 -9.46 19.25
CA GLY A 37 2.06 -10.86 18.81
C GLY A 37 1.63 -11.11 17.36
N MET A 38 1.47 -10.08 16.53
CA MET A 38 1.14 -10.26 15.11
C MET A 38 2.36 -10.79 14.33
N SER A 39 2.11 -11.71 13.40
CA SER A 39 3.16 -12.18 12.50
C SER A 39 3.50 -11.12 11.44
N ALA A 40 4.74 -11.14 10.96
CA ALA A 40 5.23 -10.18 9.95
C ALA A 40 4.39 -10.21 8.66
N HIS A 41 3.79 -11.36 8.33
CA HIS A 41 2.86 -11.47 7.19
C HIS A 41 1.60 -10.64 7.41
N VAL A 42 0.90 -10.85 8.53
CA VAL A 42 -0.33 -10.11 8.86
C VAL A 42 -0.03 -8.62 8.93
N THR A 43 1.10 -8.26 9.52
CA THR A 43 1.56 -6.88 9.59
C THR A 43 1.78 -6.27 8.20
N LEU A 44 2.44 -6.97 7.28
CA LEU A 44 2.64 -6.48 5.91
C LEU A 44 1.32 -6.26 5.18
N VAL A 45 0.38 -7.20 5.31
CA VAL A 45 -0.97 -7.09 4.70
C VAL A 45 -1.70 -5.86 5.22
N VAL A 46 -1.69 -5.63 6.54
CA VAL A 46 -2.31 -4.46 7.17
C VAL A 46 -1.66 -3.17 6.65
N ASN A 47 -0.32 -3.13 6.60
CA ASN A 47 0.41 -1.95 6.10
C ASN A 47 0.07 -1.63 4.66
N LEU A 48 0.09 -2.63 3.78
CA LEU A 48 -0.25 -2.43 2.38
C LEU A 48 -1.72 -2.04 2.20
N THR A 49 -2.62 -2.58 3.02
CA THR A 49 -4.05 -2.21 3.00
C THR A 49 -4.23 -0.75 3.40
N ILE A 50 -3.61 -0.33 4.51
CA ILE A 50 -3.71 1.06 5.00
C ILE A 50 -3.10 2.02 3.98
N LEU A 51 -1.89 1.73 3.50
CA LEU A 51 -1.23 2.55 2.48
C LEU A 51 -2.07 2.67 1.22
N SER A 52 -2.64 1.57 0.74
CA SER A 52 -3.51 1.57 -0.44
C SER A 52 -4.80 2.35 -0.22
N ALA A 53 -5.43 2.21 0.96
CA ALA A 53 -6.62 2.97 1.32
C ALA A 53 -6.34 4.48 1.39
N MET A 54 -5.18 4.87 1.93
CA MET A 54 -4.75 6.26 1.96
C MET A 54 -4.50 6.82 0.56
N CYS A 55 -3.85 6.05 -0.32
CA CYS A 55 -3.67 6.41 -1.72
C CYS A 55 -5.01 6.56 -2.44
N ALA A 56 -5.93 5.62 -2.26
CA ALA A 56 -7.28 5.68 -2.84
C ALA A 56 -8.02 6.94 -2.36
N TRP A 57 -8.02 7.19 -1.06
CA TRP A 57 -8.68 8.35 -0.46
C TRP A 57 -8.11 9.67 -0.97
N TYR A 58 -6.78 9.80 -0.97
CA TYR A 58 -6.10 10.98 -1.48
C TYR A 58 -6.48 11.28 -2.94
N THR A 59 -6.48 10.27 -3.79
CA THR A 59 -6.81 10.44 -5.21
C THR A 59 -8.30 10.73 -5.43
N CYS A 60 -9.19 10.13 -4.63
CA CYS A 60 -10.60 10.50 -4.61
C CYS A 60 -10.80 11.97 -4.23
N CYS A 61 -10.08 12.48 -3.22
CA CYS A 61 -10.14 13.90 -2.85
C CYS A 61 -9.64 14.82 -3.97
N LEU A 62 -8.53 14.46 -4.63
CA LEU A 62 -8.01 15.21 -5.78
C LEU A 62 -9.01 15.22 -6.94
N PHE A 63 -9.60 14.07 -7.24
CA PHE A 63 -10.63 13.93 -8.27
C PHE A 63 -11.87 14.74 -7.95
N GLN A 64 -12.35 14.71 -6.70
CA GLN A 64 -13.50 15.51 -6.27
C GLN A 64 -13.23 17.00 -6.44
N ARG A 65 -12.06 17.46 -6.01
CA ARG A 65 -11.64 18.86 -6.18
C ARG A 65 -11.53 19.24 -7.65
N HIS A 66 -10.99 18.35 -8.48
CA HIS A 66 -10.94 18.52 -9.92
C HIS A 66 -12.34 18.69 -10.51
N GLN A 67 -13.26 17.76 -10.21
CA GLN A 67 -14.64 17.83 -10.66
C GLN A 67 -15.34 19.11 -10.19
N HIS A 68 -15.11 19.60 -8.98
CA HIS A 68 -15.68 20.86 -8.49
C HIS A 68 -15.14 22.09 -9.23
N THR A 69 -13.86 22.06 -9.65
CA THR A 69 -13.22 23.17 -10.37
C THR A 69 -13.77 23.34 -11.79
N LEU A 70 -14.17 22.23 -12.44
CA LEU A 70 -14.64 22.24 -13.82
C LEU A 70 -15.99 22.98 -13.98
N PRO A 71 -16.14 23.82 -15.03
CA PRO A 71 -17.41 24.43 -15.38
C PRO A 71 -18.45 23.37 -15.75
N ARG A 72 -19.74 23.72 -15.70
CA ARG A 72 -20.86 22.77 -15.91
C ARG A 72 -20.82 22.10 -17.29
N ASP A 73 -20.44 22.85 -18.32
CA ASP A 73 -20.44 22.39 -19.71
C ASP A 73 -19.09 21.78 -20.14
N HIS A 74 -18.17 21.54 -19.18
CA HIS A 74 -16.87 20.98 -19.51
C HIS A 74 -16.97 19.50 -19.91
N PRO A 75 -16.26 19.02 -20.95
CA PRO A 75 -16.37 17.63 -21.43
C PRO A 75 -15.99 16.57 -20.38
N TYR A 76 -15.11 16.93 -19.44
CA TYR A 76 -14.70 16.04 -18.33
C TYR A 76 -15.54 16.19 -17.05
N LYS A 77 -16.60 17.01 -17.07
CA LYS A 77 -17.53 17.11 -15.95
C LYS A 77 -18.42 15.88 -15.91
N LEU A 78 -18.39 15.17 -14.79
CA LEU A 78 -19.17 13.96 -14.61
C LEU A 78 -20.42 14.22 -13.79
N SER A 79 -21.45 13.41 -14.02
CA SER A 79 -22.62 13.35 -13.15
C SER A 79 -22.27 12.67 -11.82
N GLU A 80 -23.05 12.94 -10.77
CA GLU A 80 -22.79 12.41 -9.42
C GLU A 80 -22.69 10.88 -9.38
N MET A 81 -23.57 10.18 -10.11
CA MET A 81 -23.51 8.71 -10.21
C MET A 81 -22.21 8.20 -10.85
N LYS A 82 -21.70 8.90 -11.87
CA LYS A 82 -20.42 8.55 -12.50
C LYS A 82 -19.25 8.82 -11.56
N ILE A 83 -19.33 9.86 -10.74
CA ILE A 83 -18.31 10.16 -9.71
C ILE A 83 -18.26 9.03 -8.67
N LEU A 84 -19.42 8.58 -8.18
CA LEU A 84 -19.51 7.45 -7.24
C LEU A 84 -18.95 6.16 -7.85
N LEU A 85 -19.24 5.89 -9.13
CA LEU A 85 -18.69 4.74 -9.84
C LEU A 85 -17.15 4.80 -9.91
N VAL A 86 -16.58 5.98 -10.20
CA VAL A 86 -15.11 6.17 -10.21
C VAL A 86 -14.52 5.92 -8.82
N TYR A 87 -15.16 6.38 -7.75
CA TYR A 87 -14.72 6.10 -6.38
C TYR A 87 -14.75 4.60 -6.07
N ALA A 88 -15.81 3.90 -6.43
CA ALA A 88 -15.91 2.45 -6.22
C ALA A 88 -14.79 1.71 -6.97
N LEU A 89 -14.55 2.08 -8.24
CA LEU A 89 -13.48 1.50 -9.06
C LEU A 89 -12.09 1.74 -8.45
N MET A 90 -11.80 2.98 -8.03
CA MET A 90 -10.50 3.33 -7.45
C MET A 90 -10.24 2.58 -6.14
N ASN A 91 -11.24 2.50 -5.25
CA ASN A 91 -11.11 1.74 -4.02
C ASN A 91 -10.90 0.25 -4.30
N PHE A 92 -11.63 -0.32 -5.26
CA PHE A 92 -11.48 -1.72 -5.64
C PHE A 92 -10.06 -2.05 -6.15
N VAL A 93 -9.54 -1.25 -7.09
CA VAL A 93 -8.19 -1.44 -7.66
C VAL A 93 -7.10 -1.33 -6.59
N MET A 94 -7.28 -0.45 -5.61
CA MET A 94 -6.28 -0.22 -4.56
C MET A 94 -6.33 -1.31 -3.48
N ILE A 95 -7.51 -1.83 -3.14
CA ILE A 95 -7.69 -2.79 -2.05
C ILE A 95 -7.49 -4.25 -2.50
N ILE A 96 -7.72 -4.56 -3.77
CA ILE A 96 -7.67 -5.96 -4.24
C ILE A 96 -6.30 -6.61 -4.05
N ASN A 97 -5.20 -5.89 -4.28
CA ASN A 97 -3.87 -6.47 -4.18
C ASN A 97 -3.48 -6.83 -2.73
N PRO A 98 -3.67 -5.96 -1.71
CA PRO A 98 -3.51 -6.36 -0.31
C PRO A 98 -4.39 -7.54 0.11
N LEU A 99 -5.65 -7.60 -0.35
CA LEU A 99 -6.55 -8.73 -0.05
C LEU A 99 -6.07 -10.02 -0.69
N LEU A 100 -5.62 -9.98 -1.95
CA LEU A 100 -5.05 -11.15 -2.62
C LEU A 100 -3.76 -11.58 -1.92
N LEU A 101 -2.92 -10.65 -1.47
CA LEU A 101 -1.69 -10.97 -0.73
C LEU A 101 -1.99 -11.71 0.58
N ALA A 102 -3.07 -11.33 1.27
CA ALA A 102 -3.50 -11.93 2.53
C ALA A 102 -3.87 -13.42 2.40
N VAL A 103 -4.35 -13.85 1.21
CA VAL A 103 -4.82 -15.22 0.99
C VAL A 103 -3.81 -16.09 0.23
N THR A 104 -2.87 -15.48 -0.48
CA THR A 104 -1.93 -16.19 -1.38
C THR A 104 -0.57 -16.48 -0.73
N ILE A 105 -0.16 -15.69 0.26
CA ILE A 105 1.09 -15.91 0.99
C ILE A 105 0.82 -16.77 2.22
N ARG A 106 1.63 -17.82 2.40
CA ARG A 106 1.54 -18.70 3.58
C ARG A 106 2.47 -18.23 4.68
N ASP A 107 2.05 -18.36 5.93
CA ASP A 107 2.92 -18.17 7.09
C ASP A 107 3.58 -19.51 7.50
N ASP A 108 4.89 -19.61 7.34
CA ASP A 108 5.74 -20.77 7.63
C ASP A 108 6.80 -20.44 8.70
N SER A 109 6.57 -19.40 9.50
CA SER A 109 7.53 -18.83 10.47
C SER A 109 8.22 -19.86 11.38
N HIS A 110 7.53 -20.94 11.77
CA HIS A 110 8.12 -22.03 12.54
C HIS A 110 9.23 -22.77 11.78
N ASN A 111 8.97 -23.20 10.55
CA ASN A 111 9.95 -23.90 9.72
C ASN A 111 11.14 -22.99 9.38
N GLN A 112 10.89 -21.70 9.20
CA GLN A 112 11.93 -20.71 8.91
C GLN A 112 12.90 -20.50 10.07
N ARG A 113 12.43 -20.52 11.32
CA ARG A 113 13.28 -20.35 12.50
C ARG A 113 14.31 -21.47 12.61
N ASP A 114 13.94 -22.71 12.32
CA ASP A 114 14.86 -23.85 12.38
C ASP A 114 15.94 -23.77 11.28
N LEU A 115 15.54 -23.42 10.06
CA LEU A 115 16.47 -23.19 8.95
C LEU A 115 17.45 -22.04 9.24
N LEU A 116 16.96 -20.96 9.85
CA LEU A 116 17.77 -19.78 10.14
C LEU A 116 18.87 -20.01 11.18
N ARG A 117 18.67 -20.91 12.16
CA ARG A 117 19.68 -21.22 13.18
C ARG A 117 21.02 -21.66 12.60
N GLN A 118 21.00 -22.28 11.43
CA GLN A 118 22.18 -22.82 10.77
C GLN A 118 22.73 -21.89 9.66
N SER A 119 22.14 -20.70 9.49
CA SER A 119 22.46 -19.77 8.41
C SER A 119 23.25 -18.55 8.89
N TYR A 120 23.89 -17.84 7.95
CA TYR A 120 24.48 -16.51 8.21
C TYR A 120 23.45 -15.45 8.67
N MET A 121 22.15 -15.73 8.50
CA MET A 121 21.05 -14.87 8.94
C MET A 121 20.52 -15.24 10.33
N ALA A 122 21.23 -16.07 11.12
CA ALA A 122 20.85 -16.43 12.49
C ALA A 122 20.62 -15.21 13.40
N TRP A 123 21.19 -14.04 13.07
CA TRP A 123 20.94 -12.79 13.77
C TRP A 123 19.45 -12.37 13.74
N LEU A 124 18.68 -12.76 12.71
CA LEU A 124 17.23 -12.51 12.62
C LEU A 124 16.43 -13.21 13.73
N LEU A 125 16.98 -14.26 14.35
CA LEU A 125 16.33 -14.92 15.48
C LEU A 125 16.23 -14.02 16.71
N LYS A 126 17.07 -12.97 16.80
CA LYS A 126 16.99 -11.92 17.82
C LYS A 126 15.87 -10.92 17.53
N THR A 127 15.34 -10.92 16.31
CA THR A 127 14.28 -10.00 15.90
C THR A 127 12.91 -10.54 16.34
N PRO A 128 12.04 -9.68 16.92
CA PRO A 128 10.70 -10.06 17.37
C PRO A 128 9.84 -10.72 16.29
N SER A 129 9.88 -10.21 15.05
CA SER A 129 9.12 -10.78 13.94
C SER A 129 9.84 -10.57 12.60
N PHE A 130 9.94 -11.65 11.83
CA PHE A 130 10.52 -11.66 10.50
C PHE A 130 9.76 -12.64 9.62
N LYS A 131 9.90 -12.46 8.30
CA LYS A 131 9.36 -13.32 7.27
C LYS A 131 10.35 -13.40 6.13
N ILE A 132 10.72 -14.61 5.72
CA ILE A 132 11.52 -14.83 4.51
C ILE A 132 10.57 -15.30 3.40
N TYR A 133 10.71 -14.74 2.21
CA TYR A 133 9.90 -15.09 1.05
C TYR A 133 10.71 -16.05 0.17
N THR A 134 10.12 -17.22 -0.07
CA THR A 134 10.65 -18.25 -0.97
C THR A 134 9.58 -18.60 -2.01
N ASP A 135 10.01 -19.22 -3.10
CA ASP A 135 9.08 -19.71 -4.12
C ASP A 135 8.06 -20.72 -3.54
N ASP A 136 8.43 -21.44 -2.49
CA ASP A 136 7.56 -22.43 -1.83
C ASP A 136 6.45 -21.79 -0.99
N ASN A 137 6.75 -20.71 -0.26
CA ASN A 137 5.79 -20.11 0.68
C ASN A 137 5.05 -18.89 0.12
N SER A 138 5.59 -18.29 -0.95
CA SER A 138 5.05 -17.09 -1.59
C SER A 138 5.30 -17.09 -3.11
N PRO A 139 4.86 -18.14 -3.83
CA PRO A 139 5.11 -18.30 -5.27
C PRO A 139 4.58 -17.15 -6.13
N LEU A 140 3.58 -16.43 -5.61
CA LEU A 140 2.90 -15.34 -6.32
C LEU A 140 3.48 -13.95 -5.98
N LEU A 141 4.40 -13.83 -5.03
CA LEU A 141 4.89 -12.52 -4.58
C LEU A 141 5.59 -11.74 -5.71
N GLY A 142 6.56 -12.37 -6.37
CA GLY A 142 7.29 -11.81 -7.50
C GLY A 142 6.47 -11.68 -8.79
N PRO A 143 5.80 -12.73 -9.28
CA PRO A 143 5.12 -12.68 -10.58
C PRO A 143 3.76 -11.98 -10.56
N LEU A 144 3.10 -11.85 -9.40
CA LEU A 144 1.76 -11.26 -9.29
C LEU A 144 1.75 -10.01 -8.41
N HIS A 145 2.09 -10.13 -7.13
CA HIS A 145 1.86 -9.03 -6.17
C HIS A 145 2.75 -7.82 -6.39
N PHE A 146 4.03 -8.04 -6.69
CA PHE A 146 4.96 -6.94 -6.93
C PHE A 146 4.58 -6.13 -8.18
N PRO A 147 4.33 -6.75 -9.35
CA PRO A 147 3.81 -6.04 -10.52
C PRO A 147 2.50 -5.30 -10.25
N LEU A 148 1.53 -5.93 -9.59
CA LEU A 148 0.26 -5.27 -9.24
C LEU A 148 0.48 -4.05 -8.36
N THR A 149 1.36 -4.16 -7.36
CA THR A 149 1.72 -3.03 -6.48
C THR A 149 2.32 -1.88 -7.29
N VAL A 150 3.29 -2.17 -8.16
CA VAL A 150 3.96 -1.15 -9.00
C VAL A 150 2.97 -0.49 -9.96
N ILE A 151 2.13 -1.27 -10.63
CA ILE A 151 1.09 -0.75 -11.54
C ILE A 151 0.13 0.16 -10.79
N THR A 152 -0.35 -0.25 -9.61
CA THR A 152 -1.25 0.54 -8.78
C THR A 152 -0.60 1.88 -8.37
N PHE A 153 0.67 1.87 -7.94
CA PHE A 153 1.40 3.11 -7.63
C PHE A 153 1.60 4.01 -8.84
N ALA A 154 1.95 3.43 -10.00
CA ALA A 154 2.13 4.18 -11.24
C ALA A 154 0.82 4.85 -11.69
N LEU A 155 -0.29 4.11 -11.67
CA LEU A 155 -1.63 4.65 -11.97
C LEU A 155 -2.04 5.74 -10.98
N ASN A 156 -1.81 5.53 -9.68
CA ASN A 156 -2.12 6.53 -8.65
C ASN A 156 -1.39 7.86 -8.88
N THR A 157 -0.09 7.74 -9.17
CA THR A 157 0.79 8.88 -9.43
C THR A 157 0.38 9.59 -10.71
N GLY A 158 0.12 8.85 -11.78
CA GLY A 158 -0.34 9.38 -13.06
C GLY A 158 -1.67 10.14 -12.93
N CYS A 159 -2.66 9.56 -12.24
CA CYS A 159 -3.94 10.22 -11.96
C CYS A 159 -3.76 11.53 -11.18
N SER A 160 -2.94 11.50 -10.11
CA SER A 160 -2.67 12.68 -9.29
C SER A 160 -2.03 13.81 -10.12
N ILE A 161 -1.00 13.48 -10.91
CA ILE A 161 -0.34 14.44 -11.81
C ILE A 161 -1.34 15.02 -12.81
N PHE A 162 -2.13 14.18 -13.46
CA PHE A 162 -3.13 14.62 -14.43
C PHE A 162 -4.15 15.59 -13.81
N PHE A 163 -4.76 15.22 -12.68
CA PHE A 163 -5.76 16.07 -12.02
C PHE A 163 -5.16 17.41 -11.60
N THR A 164 -3.95 17.41 -11.02
CA THR A 164 -3.28 18.64 -10.59
C THR A 164 -2.96 19.55 -11.76
N ILE A 165 -2.33 19.04 -12.83
CA ILE A 165 -1.95 19.85 -14.00
C ILE A 165 -3.20 20.40 -14.69
N HIS A 166 -4.20 19.56 -14.94
CA HIS A 166 -5.40 19.98 -15.63
C HIS A 166 -6.18 21.02 -14.81
N SER A 167 -6.37 20.79 -13.51
CA SER A 167 -7.02 21.78 -12.64
C SER A 167 -6.27 23.11 -12.61
N SER A 168 -4.94 23.10 -12.58
CA SER A 168 -4.16 24.34 -12.65
C SER A 168 -4.35 25.10 -13.96
N ARG A 169 -4.40 24.39 -15.11
CA ARG A 169 -4.63 25.02 -16.41
C ARG A 169 -6.01 25.67 -16.50
N VAL A 170 -7.06 24.97 -16.06
CA VAL A 170 -8.44 25.49 -16.04
C VAL A 170 -8.59 26.71 -15.14
N LEU A 171 -7.90 26.73 -13.98
CA LEU A 171 -7.92 27.88 -13.08
C LEU A 171 -7.21 29.10 -13.66
N LYS A 172 -6.16 28.92 -14.46
CA LYS A 172 -5.42 30.02 -15.12
C LYS A 172 -6.14 30.59 -16.34
N SER A 173 -7.03 29.80 -16.97
CA SER A 173 -7.80 30.23 -18.13
C SER A 173 -9.10 30.97 -17.77
N ARG A 174 -9.39 31.12 -16.48
CA ARG A 174 -10.49 31.93 -15.95
C ARG A 174 -9.94 33.27 -15.49
#